data_AF-A0A6A8FKM5-F1
#
_entry.id   AF-A0A6A8FKM5-F1
#
_cell.length_a   1.000
_cell.length_b   1.000
_cell.length_c   1.000
_cell.angle_alpha   90.00
_cell.angle_beta   90.00
_cell.angle_gamma   90.00
#
_symmetry.space_group_name_H-M   'P 1'
#
loop_
_entity.id
_entity.type
_entity.pdbx_description
1 polymer ?
#
loop_
_entity_poly.entity_id
_entity_poly.type
_entity_poly.pdbx_seq_one_letter_code
_entity_poly.pdbx_strand_id
1 'polypeptide(L)'
;LYLYCQANNINFPELRDALNTKWNVNILEPREGVGGHCLPKDTKMFLHSSKSIRSKILTASMEVDQHYRRYRQTRGGNNNNCGNSTQLRAEVIRDDFLSSPPSSLSPINAAEDTEEGS
;
A
#
# COMPACT_ATOMS: atom_id res chain seq x y z
N LEU A 1 9.76 2.41 -0.87
CA LEU A 1 11.06 2.73 -1.50
C LEU A 1 11.95 1.50 -1.69
N TYR A 2 12.36 0.80 -0.63
CA TYR A 2 13.26 -0.37 -0.76
C TYR A 2 12.74 -1.45 -1.72
N LEU A 3 11.49 -1.91 -1.56
CA LEU A 3 10.89 -2.92 -2.44
C LEU A 3 10.90 -2.50 -3.92
N TYR A 4 10.68 -1.21 -4.20
CA TYR A 4 10.76 -0.66 -5.54
C TYR A 4 12.19 -0.75 -6.10
N CYS A 5 13.20 -0.43 -5.31
CA CYS A 5 14.60 -0.55 -5.71
C CYS A 5 14.97 -2.00 -6.03
N GLN A 6 14.47 -2.96 -5.23
CA GLN A 6 14.70 -4.38 -5.47
C GLN A 6 14.05 -4.86 -6.78
N ALA A 7 12.83 -4.39 -7.09
CA ALA A 7 12.13 -4.77 -8.31
C ALA A 7 12.75 -4.17 -9.59
N ASN A 8 13.37 -2.99 -9.49
CA ASN A 8 13.96 -2.28 -10.63
C ASN A 8 15.49 -2.39 -10.70
N ASN A 9 16.10 -3.25 -9.86
CA ASN A 9 17.56 -3.42 -9.78
C ASN A 9 18.33 -2.11 -9.52
N ILE A 10 17.76 -1.23 -8.69
CA ILE A 10 18.37 0.05 -8.29
C ILE A 10 19.14 -0.14 -6.98
N ASN A 11 20.32 0.47 -6.88
CA ASN A 11 21.15 0.46 -5.67
C ASN A 11 20.51 1.31 -4.55
N PHE A 12 19.90 0.64 -3.57
CA PHE A 12 19.15 1.31 -2.50
C PHE A 12 20.01 2.20 -1.57
N PRO A 13 21.18 1.74 -1.05
CA PRO A 13 22.06 2.57 -0.21
C PRO A 13 22.42 3.91 -0.87
N GLU A 14 22.85 3.87 -2.12
CA GLU A 14 23.24 5.06 -2.88
C GLU A 14 22.07 6.04 -3.05
N LEU A 15 20.89 5.54 -3.45
CA LEU A 15 19.69 6.37 -3.57
C LEU A 15 19.27 6.97 -2.22
N ARG A 16 19.34 6.19 -1.14
CA ARG A 16 19.01 6.65 0.21
C ARG A 16 19.94 7.79 0.64
N ASP A 17 21.24 7.63 0.43
CA ASP A 17 22.23 8.64 0.84
C ASP A 17 22.03 9.93 0.05
N ALA A 18 21.74 9.83 -1.25
CA ALA A 18 21.40 10.99 -2.07
C ALA A 18 20.13 11.70 -1.57
N LEU A 19 19.06 10.98 -1.22
CA LEU A 19 17.82 11.58 -0.71
C LEU A 19 18.01 12.24 0.66
N ASN A 20 18.83 11.66 1.52
CA ASN A 20 19.11 12.17 2.87
C ASN A 20 20.00 13.42 2.88
N THR A 21 20.52 13.87 1.73
CA THR A 21 21.16 15.20 1.62
C THR A 21 20.15 16.34 1.77
N LYS A 22 18.85 16.09 1.57
CA LYS A 22 17.79 17.09 1.74
C LYS A 22 17.49 17.28 3.23
N TRP A 23 17.65 18.51 3.73
CA TRP A 23 17.54 18.89 5.15
C TRP A 23 16.27 18.42 5.90
N ASN A 24 15.15 18.19 5.20
CA ASN A 24 13.89 17.73 5.81
C ASN A 24 13.57 16.26 5.55
N VAL A 25 14.54 15.48 5.06
CA VAL A 25 14.37 14.06 4.74
C VAL A 25 15.40 13.26 5.51
N ASN A 26 14.92 12.24 6.22
CA ASN A 26 15.78 11.22 6.82
C ASN A 26 15.13 9.85 6.65
N ILE A 27 15.45 9.19 5.54
CA ILE A 27 15.03 7.83 5.24
C ILE A 27 15.92 6.86 6.03
N LEU A 28 15.29 6.11 6.92
CA LEU A 28 15.94 5.09 7.72
C LEU A 28 16.23 3.83 6.89
N GLU A 29 17.20 3.05 7.35
CA GLU A 29 17.50 1.74 6.77
C GLU A 29 16.33 0.77 6.99
N PRO A 30 16.00 -0.08 5.99
CA PRO A 30 15.00 -1.12 6.14
C PRO A 30 15.42 -2.14 7.22
N ARG A 31 14.51 -2.46 8.15
CA ARG A 31 14.75 -3.40 9.26
C ARG A 31 13.81 -4.61 9.19
N GLU A 32 13.25 -5.01 10.32
CA GLU A 32 12.36 -6.16 10.42
C GLU A 32 10.91 -5.90 9.95
N GLY A 33 10.60 -4.64 9.66
CA GLY A 33 9.24 -4.12 9.51
C GLY A 33 8.82 -3.28 10.73
N VAL A 34 7.57 -2.84 10.75
CA VAL A 34 6.97 -2.09 11.86
C VAL A 34 6.75 -3.03 13.05
N GLY A 35 7.71 -3.04 13.97
CA GLY A 35 7.70 -3.85 15.17
C GLY A 35 7.23 -3.11 16.42
N GLY A 36 7.37 -3.78 17.57
CA GLY A 36 7.00 -3.23 18.87
C GLY A 36 5.52 -3.34 19.19
N HIS A 37 5.17 -3.02 20.44
CA HIS A 37 3.79 -3.16 20.93
C HIS A 37 2.88 -2.01 20.52
N CYS A 38 3.36 -0.77 20.67
CA CYS A 38 2.49 0.41 20.61
C CYS A 38 2.06 0.76 19.17
N LEU A 39 2.99 0.84 18.21
CA LEU A 39 2.66 1.28 16.86
C LEU A 39 1.64 0.37 16.14
N PRO A 40 1.79 -0.98 16.12
CA PRO A 40 0.79 -1.84 15.51
C PRO A 40 -0.54 -1.86 16.27
N LYS A 41 -0.51 -1.73 17.60
CA LYS A 41 -1.72 -1.76 18.44
C LYS A 41 -2.54 -0.48 18.26
N ASP A 42 -1.92 0.67 18.38
CA ASP A 42 -2.59 1.96 18.32
C ASP A 42 -3.12 2.23 16.91
N THR A 43 -2.36 1.83 15.88
CA THR A 43 -2.83 1.94 14.48
C THR A 43 -4.06 1.07 14.22
N LYS A 44 -4.07 -0.18 14.73
CA LYS A 44 -5.24 -1.07 14.62
C LYS A 44 -6.43 -0.56 15.42
N MET A 45 -6.17 -0.03 16.61
CA MET A 45 -7.22 0.57 17.45
C MET A 45 -7.86 1.75 16.71
N PHE A 46 -7.04 2.66 16.16
CA PHE A 46 -7.50 3.82 15.41
C PHE A 46 -8.33 3.43 14.17
N LEU A 47 -7.89 2.42 13.42
CA LEU A 47 -8.62 1.93 12.25
C LEU A 47 -9.97 1.26 12.61
N HIS A 48 -10.06 0.59 13.76
CA HIS A 48 -11.30 -0.02 14.23
C HIS A 48 -12.28 0.99 14.86
N SER A 49 -11.77 2.01 15.54
CA SER A 49 -12.60 3.06 16.15
C SER A 49 -13.18 4.02 15.11
N SER A 50 -12.49 4.20 13.98
CA SER A 50 -12.88 5.13 12.92
C SER A 50 -13.87 4.50 11.94
N LYS A 51 -15.13 4.31 12.38
CA LYS A 51 -16.18 3.64 11.60
C LYS A 51 -16.65 4.44 10.37
N SER A 52 -16.53 5.77 10.40
CA SER A 52 -17.03 6.66 9.33
C SER A 52 -15.95 7.06 8.32
N ILE A 53 -14.68 7.20 8.73
CA ILE A 53 -13.58 7.61 7.86
C ILE A 53 -12.36 6.74 8.17
N ARG A 54 -12.00 5.85 7.23
CA ARG A 54 -10.75 5.07 7.31
C ARG A 54 -9.58 5.87 6.75
N SER A 55 -8.48 5.93 7.50
CA SER A 55 -7.26 6.59 7.03
C SER A 55 -6.58 5.76 5.95
N LYS A 56 -6.59 6.26 4.71
CA LYS A 56 -5.90 5.62 3.57
C LYS A 56 -4.39 5.47 3.82
N ILE A 57 -3.78 6.43 4.51
CA ILE A 57 -2.33 6.41 4.79
C ILE A 57 -1.98 5.30 5.78
N LEU A 58 -2.75 5.13 6.85
CA LEU A 58 -2.50 4.09 7.85
C LEU A 58 -2.76 2.70 7.29
N THR A 59 -3.84 2.54 6.51
CA THR A 59 -4.14 1.29 5.80
C THR A 59 -3.00 0.90 4.85
N ALA A 60 -2.61 1.80 3.95
CA ALA A 60 -1.52 1.55 3.01
C ALA A 60 -0.19 1.29 3.72
N SER A 61 0.09 1.98 4.83
CA SER A 61 1.30 1.75 5.63
C SER A 61 1.35 0.34 6.21
N MET A 62 0.21 -0.17 6.72
CA MET A 62 0.11 -1.54 7.23
C MET A 62 0.23 -2.59 6.12
N GLU A 63 -0.37 -2.36 4.97
CA GLU A 63 -0.29 -3.26 3.81
C GLU A 63 1.16 -3.35 3.31
N VAL A 64 1.82 -2.21 3.07
CA VAL A 64 3.21 -2.15 2.63
C VAL A 64 4.15 -2.87 3.62
N ASP A 65 3.92 -2.71 4.92
CA ASP A 65 4.69 -3.43 5.94
C ASP A 65 4.47 -4.94 5.85
N GLN A 66 3.22 -5.40 5.66
CA GLN A 66 2.93 -6.83 5.47
C GLN A 66 3.60 -7.40 4.22
N HIS A 67 3.55 -6.67 3.09
CA HIS A 67 4.25 -7.04 1.86
C HIS A 67 5.75 -7.13 2.07
N TYR A 68 6.34 -6.17 2.79
CA TYR A 68 7.76 -6.18 3.11
C TYR A 68 8.15 -7.38 3.96
N ARG A 69 7.37 -7.74 4.99
CA ARG A 69 7.65 -8.93 5.82
C ARG A 69 7.58 -10.23 5.01
N ARG A 70 6.57 -10.39 4.15
CA ARG A 70 6.45 -11.55 3.24
C ARG A 70 7.67 -11.66 2.32
N TYR A 71 8.07 -10.54 1.72
CA TYR A 71 9.24 -10.46 0.86
C TYR A 71 10.54 -10.88 1.57
N ARG A 72 10.68 -10.55 2.85
CA ARG A 72 11.84 -10.98 3.65
C ARG A 72 11.84 -12.47 3.95
N GLN A 73 10.68 -13.04 4.25
CA GLN A 73 10.54 -14.48 4.51
C GLN A 73 10.90 -15.31 3.28
N THR A 74 10.50 -14.88 2.08
CA THR A 74 10.82 -15.60 0.84
C THR A 74 12.31 -15.55 0.49
N ARG A 75 13.03 -14.47 0.85
CA ARG A 75 14.50 -14.38 0.67
C ARG A 75 15.29 -15.02 1.80
N GLY A 76 14.79 -15.02 3.03
CA GLY A 76 15.45 -15.59 4.21
C GLY A 76 15.33 -17.11 4.32
N GLY A 77 14.39 -17.74 3.62
CA GLY A 77 14.14 -19.19 3.68
C GLY A 77 14.79 -20.05 2.58
N ASN A 78 15.33 -19.45 1.51
CA ASN A 78 15.87 -20.18 0.35
C ASN A 78 17.37 -19.97 0.18
N ASN A 79 18.17 -20.60 1.04
CA ASN A 79 19.61 -20.76 0.81
C ASN A 79 19.97 -22.04 0.02
N ASN A 80 19.00 -22.69 -0.66
CA ASN A 80 19.21 -23.97 -1.38
C ASN A 80 18.45 -24.12 -2.71
N ASN A 81 18.19 -23.06 -3.49
CA ASN A 81 17.94 -23.29 -4.92
C ASN A 81 18.27 -22.07 -5.77
N CYS A 82 19.32 -22.20 -6.57
CA CYS A 82 19.57 -21.31 -7.69
C CYS A 82 18.60 -21.66 -8.82
N GLY A 83 18.14 -20.63 -9.54
CA GLY A 83 17.33 -20.79 -10.75
C GLY A 83 15.92 -20.23 -10.63
N ASN A 84 15.64 -19.19 -11.42
CA ASN A 84 14.32 -18.69 -11.81
C ASN A 84 13.63 -17.65 -10.90
N SER A 85 14.36 -16.62 -10.42
CA SER A 85 13.77 -15.54 -9.59
C SER A 85 13.21 -14.34 -10.38
N THR A 86 12.93 -14.48 -11.68
CA THR A 86 12.30 -13.43 -12.51
C THR A 86 10.78 -13.37 -12.39
N GLN A 87 10.14 -14.23 -11.57
CA GLN A 87 8.68 -14.33 -11.45
C GLN A 87 8.12 -13.72 -10.13
N LEU A 88 8.67 -12.61 -9.66
CA LEU A 88 7.94 -11.69 -8.78
C LEU A 88 7.63 -10.43 -9.57
N ARG A 89 6.85 -10.63 -10.64
CA ARG A 89 6.29 -9.56 -11.46
C ARG A 89 5.57 -8.61 -10.50
N ALA A 90 5.86 -7.32 -10.66
CA ALA A 90 5.20 -6.23 -9.96
C ALA A 90 3.69 -6.19 -10.28
N GLU A 91 2.95 -7.10 -9.64
CA GLU A 91 1.49 -7.19 -9.68
C GLU A 91 0.90 -6.48 -8.44
N VAL A 92 1.65 -6.45 -7.33
CA VAL A 92 1.17 -5.92 -6.04
C VAL A 92 0.93 -4.40 -6.00
N ILE A 93 1.46 -3.61 -6.95
CA ILE A 93 1.30 -2.14 -6.91
C ILE A 93 0.23 -1.63 -7.90
N ARG A 94 -0.31 -2.49 -8.78
CA ARG A 94 -1.26 -2.03 -9.81
C ARG A 94 -2.73 -2.19 -9.43
N ASP A 95 -3.09 -3.15 -8.59
CA ASP A 95 -4.51 -3.53 -8.46
C ASP A 95 -5.33 -2.71 -7.45
N ASP A 96 -4.71 -1.99 -6.51
CA ASP A 96 -5.47 -1.28 -5.46
C ASP A 96 -5.69 0.23 -5.72
N PHE A 97 -4.94 0.87 -6.62
CA PHE A 97 -5.11 2.32 -6.84
C PHE A 97 -6.27 2.68 -7.80
N LEU A 98 -6.82 1.71 -8.54
CA LEU A 98 -7.87 1.93 -9.54
C LEU A 98 -9.11 1.02 -9.38
N SER A 99 -9.18 0.18 -8.35
CA SER A 99 -10.38 -0.64 -8.12
C SER A 99 -11.46 0.14 -7.35
N SER A 100 -12.41 0.67 -8.13
CA SER A 100 -13.84 0.92 -7.83
C SER A 100 -14.28 2.39 -7.95
N PRO A 101 -15.06 2.77 -8.99
CA PRO A 101 -16.06 3.83 -8.82
C PRO A 101 -17.12 3.34 -7.82
N PRO A 102 -17.73 4.22 -7.00
CA PRO A 102 -18.77 3.83 -6.06
C PRO A 102 -19.97 3.26 -6.81
N SER A 103 -20.26 1.98 -6.58
CA SER A 103 -21.52 1.34 -6.93
C SER A 103 -22.62 1.86 -6.00
N SER A 104 -23.33 2.90 -6.43
CA SER A 104 -24.77 3.13 -6.18
C SER A 104 -25.16 4.58 -6.52
N LEU A 105 -25.68 4.79 -7.72
CA LEU A 105 -26.64 5.86 -7.98
C LEU A 105 -27.91 5.15 -8.45
N SER A 106 -28.88 5.06 -7.56
CA SER A 106 -30.26 4.69 -7.89
C SER A 106 -30.82 5.67 -8.93
N PRO A 107 -31.63 5.21 -9.90
CA PRO A 107 -32.26 6.11 -10.85
C PRO A 107 -33.17 7.11 -10.12
N ILE A 108 -32.97 8.40 -10.38
CA ILE A 108 -33.98 9.42 -10.12
C ILE A 108 -35.13 9.11 -11.08
N ASN A 109 -36.30 8.77 -10.52
CA ASN A 109 -37.54 8.70 -11.28
C ASN A 109 -37.82 10.10 -11.83
N ALA A 110 -37.80 10.24 -13.15
CA ALA A 110 -38.40 11.39 -13.81
C ALA A 110 -39.92 11.25 -13.66
N ALA A 111 -40.53 12.13 -12.88
CA ALA A 111 -41.96 12.37 -12.96
C ALA A 111 -42.22 13.07 -14.30
N GLU A 112 -42.81 12.36 -15.26
CA GLU A 112 -43.45 12.98 -16.42
C GLU A 112 -44.81 13.53 -15.96
N ASP A 113 -44.84 14.80 -15.58
CA ASP A 113 -46.06 15.59 -15.58
C ASP A 113 -46.43 15.90 -17.04
N THR A 114 -47.38 15.17 -17.61
CA THR A 114 -48.09 15.63 -18.81
C THR A 114 -49.44 16.15 -18.37
N GLU A 115 -49.56 17.47 -18.38
CA GLU A 115 -50.80 18.20 -18.18
C GLU A 115 -51.87 17.76 -19.19
N GLU A 116 -53.06 17.44 -18.69
CA GLU A 116 -54.28 17.54 -19.48
C GLU A 116 -54.61 19.01 -19.72
N GLY A 117 -54.83 19.36 -20.98
CA GLY A 117 -55.26 20.69 -21.38
C GLY A 117 -55.88 20.72 -22.76
N SER A 118 -57.14 20.31 -22.88
CA SER A 118 -58.26 20.96 -23.63
C SER A 118 -59.44 20.00 -23.80
#